data_AF-A0A1B0CT17-F1
#
_entry.id   AF-A0A1B0CT17-F1
#
_cell.length_a   1.000
_cell.length_b   1.000
_cell.length_c   1.000
_cell.angle_alpha   90.00
_cell.angle_beta   90.00
_cell.angle_gamma   90.00
#
_symmetry.space_group_name_H-M   'P 1'
#
loop_
_entity.id
_entity.type
_entity.pdbx_description
1 polymer ?
#
loop_
_entity_poly.entity_id
_entity_poly.type
_entity_poly.pdbx_seq_one_letter_code
_entity_poly.pdbx_strand_id
1 'polypeptide(L)'
;MPSDYGECFVVLQPFAENGGAIYGRNSYDTTNEVTEVLYFPAKDDDSGPKKCTAVEVDGAPARAVIFSAPASVGGGAGSGANDKGVAIGLCFAENEASDGALVAMDLVRLGLERGATACEAVEAIGALVEKYAAAAEGGSAAPRSSFVVCLNVTTKIDKCSSDFREKVQSLGVWDGSGELNFASCFGSSSTAEATFPINTPSAEAAFTLTHMFQLLRADDLHQDTVVSSHVSSLSPSGVSCHWFTATPNTRESVFKPFVFTANARISPLTTLDASKSDQTLLFKYHHGRNWAAVGNLLASLEETCVAEVKDVLATISDAEGHELDDLMKDCVEAEVKFYR
;
A
#
# COMPACT_ATOMS: atom_id res chain seq x y z
N MET A 1 12.89 -15.27 -9.80
CA MET A 1 11.70 -14.51 -10.21
C MET A 1 11.79 -13.18 -9.48
N PRO A 2 11.70 -12.02 -10.16
CA PRO A 2 11.60 -10.74 -9.47
C PRO A 2 10.33 -10.71 -8.61
N SER A 3 10.29 -9.81 -7.63
CA SER A 3 9.34 -9.83 -6.51
C SER A 3 7.86 -9.97 -6.92
N ASP A 4 7.26 -11.12 -6.62
CA ASP A 4 5.94 -11.56 -7.13
C ASP A 4 4.73 -10.70 -6.67
N TYR A 5 4.91 -9.63 -5.89
CA TYR A 5 3.80 -8.85 -5.31
C TYR A 5 3.78 -7.36 -5.65
N GLY A 6 4.92 -6.74 -5.99
CA GLY A 6 4.95 -5.32 -6.33
C GLY A 6 6.26 -4.59 -6.04
N GLU A 7 6.41 -3.40 -6.61
CA GLU A 7 7.54 -2.50 -6.39
C GLU A 7 7.11 -1.30 -5.55
N CYS A 8 7.89 -0.98 -4.51
CA CYS A 8 7.68 0.19 -3.65
C CYS A 8 8.76 1.24 -3.87
N PHE A 9 8.34 2.50 -3.87
CA PHE A 9 9.17 3.69 -3.95
C PHE A 9 8.91 4.58 -2.75
N VAL A 10 9.98 5.16 -2.20
CA VAL A 10 9.87 6.12 -1.09
C VAL A 10 10.78 7.31 -1.39
N VAL A 11 10.21 8.51 -1.30
CA VAL A 11 10.95 9.76 -1.32
C VAL A 11 10.80 10.42 0.04
N LEU A 12 11.92 10.65 0.71
CA LEU A 12 11.98 11.25 2.04
C LEU A 12 12.39 12.72 1.95
N GLN A 13 12.30 13.43 3.08
CA GLN A 13 12.93 14.74 3.23
C GLN A 13 14.45 14.68 2.96
N PRO A 14 15.06 15.77 2.46
CA PRO A 14 14.44 17.03 2.03
C PRO A 14 13.94 16.98 0.56
N PHE A 15 13.91 15.79 -0.05
CA PHE A 15 13.68 15.65 -1.49
C PHE A 15 12.20 15.62 -1.87
N ALA A 16 11.29 15.29 -0.96
CA ALA A 16 9.85 15.34 -1.19
C ALA A 16 9.28 16.77 -1.01
N GLU A 17 8.24 17.10 -1.77
CA GLU A 17 7.52 18.37 -1.64
C GLU A 17 6.96 18.56 -0.21
N ASN A 18 6.80 19.83 0.20
CA ASN A 18 6.22 20.23 1.49
C ASN A 18 6.92 19.67 2.74
N GLY A 19 8.16 19.19 2.63
CA GLY A 19 8.85 18.54 3.74
C GLY A 19 8.11 17.27 4.19
N GLY A 20 7.42 16.59 3.28
CA GLY A 20 6.75 15.33 3.56
C GLY A 20 7.61 14.10 3.34
N ALA A 21 6.95 12.96 3.28
CA ALA A 21 7.42 11.78 2.57
C ALA A 21 6.39 11.41 1.48
N ILE A 22 6.85 10.92 0.34
CA ILE A 22 5.99 10.38 -0.71
C ILE A 22 6.29 8.90 -0.86
N TYR A 23 5.28 8.07 -0.60
CA TYR A 23 5.31 6.64 -0.82
C TYR A 23 4.55 6.31 -2.10
N GLY A 24 5.04 5.37 -2.90
CA GLY A 24 4.34 4.86 -4.07
C GLY A 24 4.55 3.36 -4.25
N ARG A 25 3.56 2.67 -4.81
CA ARG A 25 3.65 1.23 -5.11
C ARG A 25 2.78 0.84 -6.28
N ASN A 26 3.32 -0.03 -7.13
CA ASN A 26 2.55 -0.87 -8.03
C ASN A 26 2.41 -2.27 -7.44
N SER A 27 1.20 -2.80 -7.41
CA SER A 27 0.92 -4.20 -7.09
C SER A 27 1.00 -5.03 -8.37
N TYR A 28 1.75 -6.12 -8.36
CA TYR A 28 1.84 -7.04 -9.49
C TYR A 28 1.07 -8.33 -9.19
N ASP A 29 0.36 -8.83 -10.19
CA ASP A 29 -0.20 -10.18 -10.22
C ASP A 29 -0.36 -10.64 -11.68
N THR A 30 0.01 -11.90 -11.93
CA THR A 30 -0.07 -12.49 -13.28
C THR A 30 -1.42 -13.15 -13.58
N THR A 31 -2.26 -13.31 -12.56
CA THR A 31 -3.60 -13.92 -12.70
C THR A 31 -4.68 -12.90 -13.02
N ASN A 32 -4.31 -11.61 -13.11
CA ASN A 32 -5.21 -10.48 -13.30
C ASN A 32 -6.33 -10.45 -12.24
N GLU A 33 -5.94 -10.73 -11.00
CA GLU A 33 -6.86 -10.79 -9.88
C GLU A 33 -7.51 -9.42 -9.61
N VAL A 34 -8.79 -9.46 -9.27
CA VAL A 34 -9.54 -8.27 -8.85
C VAL A 34 -8.97 -7.75 -7.54
N THR A 35 -8.59 -6.47 -7.55
CA THR A 35 -8.17 -5.77 -6.35
C THR A 35 -9.26 -4.83 -5.86
N GLU A 36 -9.57 -4.90 -4.57
CA GLU A 36 -10.48 -4.00 -3.88
C GLU A 36 -9.73 -2.82 -3.25
N VAL A 37 -10.44 -1.73 -3.01
CA VAL A 37 -10.03 -0.73 -2.01
C VAL A 37 -11.08 -0.70 -0.92
N LEU A 38 -10.62 -0.94 0.31
CA LEU A 38 -11.45 -1.10 1.50
C LEU A 38 -11.04 -0.06 2.55
N TYR A 39 -12.03 0.54 3.20
CA TYR A 39 -11.86 1.50 4.29
C TYR A 39 -12.58 1.02 5.54
N PHE A 40 -11.89 1.06 6.68
CA PHE A 40 -12.43 0.73 7.98
C PHE A 40 -12.15 1.88 8.96
N PRO A 41 -13.15 2.42 9.66
CA PRO A 41 -12.94 3.44 10.67
C PRO A 41 -12.24 2.86 11.90
N ALA A 42 -11.63 3.74 12.71
CA ALA A 42 -10.98 3.36 13.95
C ALA A 42 -11.96 2.68 14.93
N LYS A 43 -11.46 1.71 15.69
CA LYS A 43 -12.21 0.97 16.70
C LYS A 43 -11.35 0.76 17.94
N ASP A 44 -11.65 1.52 18.99
CA ASP A 44 -10.90 1.43 20.26
C ASP A 44 -11.22 0.15 21.05
N ASP A 45 -12.45 -0.38 20.92
CA ASP A 45 -12.92 -1.58 21.62
C ASP A 45 -13.11 -2.75 20.65
N ASP A 46 -12.02 -3.14 20.00
CA ASP A 46 -12.03 -4.23 19.00
C ASP A 46 -11.35 -5.49 19.53
N SER A 47 -11.77 -5.92 20.73
CA SER A 47 -11.17 -7.03 21.47
C SER A 47 -11.56 -8.42 20.94
N GLY A 48 -12.47 -8.50 19.98
CA GLY A 48 -12.92 -9.77 19.40
C GLY A 48 -11.88 -10.40 18.46
N PRO A 49 -11.91 -11.73 18.26
CA PRO A 49 -11.03 -12.41 17.31
C PRO A 49 -11.10 -11.79 15.92
N LYS A 50 -9.94 -11.70 15.26
CA LYS A 50 -9.77 -11.14 13.93
C LYS A 50 -9.46 -12.24 12.95
N LYS A 51 -10.45 -12.52 12.09
CA LYS A 51 -10.26 -13.42 10.97
C LYS A 51 -9.23 -12.85 9.99
N CYS A 52 -8.22 -13.67 9.72
CA CYS A 52 -7.19 -13.47 8.70
C CYS A 52 -7.36 -14.55 7.62
N THR A 53 -6.45 -14.63 6.64
CA THR A 53 -6.59 -15.57 5.52
C THR A 53 -6.78 -17.03 5.94
N ALA A 54 -5.95 -17.53 6.85
CA ALA A 54 -5.98 -18.94 7.30
C ALA A 54 -6.04 -19.12 8.83
N VAL A 55 -6.05 -18.02 9.60
CA VAL A 55 -5.98 -18.05 11.07
C VAL A 55 -6.82 -16.94 11.68
N GLU A 56 -7.21 -17.09 12.94
CA GLU A 56 -7.75 -15.99 13.73
C GLU A 56 -6.70 -15.48 14.71
N VAL A 57 -6.54 -14.16 14.78
CA VAL A 57 -5.65 -13.51 15.74
C VAL A 57 -6.45 -12.76 16.80
N ASP A 58 -5.80 -12.46 17.92
CA ASP A 58 -6.42 -11.72 19.01
C ASP A 58 -6.78 -10.31 18.52
N GLY A 59 -7.97 -9.84 18.93
CA GLY A 59 -8.38 -8.47 18.75
C GLY A 59 -7.44 -7.48 19.45
N ALA A 60 -7.38 -6.27 18.91
CA ALA A 60 -6.64 -5.16 19.46
C ALA A 60 -7.32 -3.86 19.01
N PRO A 61 -7.18 -2.74 19.75
CA PRO A 61 -7.59 -1.44 19.26
C PRO A 61 -7.03 -1.19 17.85
N ALA A 62 -7.91 -0.80 16.95
CA ALA A 62 -7.61 -0.63 15.53
C ALA A 62 -7.66 0.85 15.14
N ARG A 63 -6.62 1.30 14.44
CA ARG A 63 -6.58 2.57 13.73
C ARG A 63 -7.58 2.59 12.57
N ALA A 64 -7.95 3.78 12.09
CA ALA A 64 -8.70 3.85 10.85
C ALA A 64 -7.73 3.51 9.71
N VAL A 65 -8.12 2.62 8.81
CA VAL A 65 -7.26 2.09 7.76
C VAL A 65 -7.96 2.12 6.42
N ILE A 66 -7.21 2.47 5.37
CA ILE A 66 -7.60 2.25 3.98
C ILE A 66 -6.53 1.40 3.32
N PHE A 67 -6.94 0.37 2.59
CA PHE A 67 -5.98 -0.52 1.94
C PHE A 67 -6.49 -1.11 0.64
N SER A 68 -5.54 -1.51 -0.18
CA SER A 68 -5.71 -2.26 -1.42
C SER A 68 -5.45 -3.74 -1.17
N ALA A 69 -6.43 -4.58 -1.48
CA ALA A 69 -6.43 -6.00 -1.17
C ALA A 69 -6.89 -6.83 -2.38
N PRO A 70 -6.21 -7.92 -2.74
CA PRO A 70 -6.77 -8.89 -3.68
C PRO A 70 -8.02 -9.53 -3.09
N ALA A 71 -9.06 -9.68 -3.91
CA ALA A 71 -10.37 -10.13 -3.45
C ALA A 71 -10.35 -11.58 -2.90
N SER A 72 -9.40 -12.42 -3.31
CA SER A 72 -9.30 -13.82 -2.86
C SER A 72 -8.75 -13.99 -1.44
N VAL A 73 -7.98 -13.02 -0.93
CA VAL A 73 -7.17 -13.18 0.29
C VAL A 73 -8.03 -13.09 1.56
N GLY A 74 -9.25 -12.53 1.47
CA GLY A 74 -10.29 -12.68 2.49
C GLY A 74 -9.94 -12.15 3.90
N GLY A 75 -8.95 -11.27 4.01
CA GLY A 75 -8.45 -10.79 5.31
C GLY A 75 -7.08 -10.10 5.32
N GLY A 76 -6.40 -9.94 4.18
CA GLY A 76 -5.09 -9.28 4.08
C GLY A 76 -5.09 -8.08 3.12
N ALA A 77 -3.96 -7.37 3.05
CA ALA A 77 -3.74 -6.25 2.14
C ALA A 77 -2.38 -6.34 1.46
N GLY A 78 -2.30 -5.94 0.19
CA GLY A 78 -1.01 -5.76 -0.50
C GLY A 78 -0.34 -4.45 -0.11
N SER A 79 -1.14 -3.41 0.12
CA SER A 79 -0.68 -2.12 0.65
C SER A 79 -1.80 -1.28 1.22
N GLY A 80 -1.48 -0.28 2.02
CA GLY A 80 -2.47 0.68 2.54
C GLY A 80 -1.85 1.74 3.42
N ALA A 81 -2.72 2.53 4.06
CA ALA A 81 -2.34 3.57 5.00
C ALA A 81 -3.32 3.66 6.18
N ASN A 82 -2.93 4.36 7.24
CA ASN A 82 -3.78 4.61 8.41
C ASN A 82 -3.85 6.10 8.80
N ASP A 83 -4.79 6.44 9.70
CA ASP A 83 -5.05 7.80 10.19
C ASP A 83 -3.89 8.43 10.99
N LYS A 84 -2.81 7.68 11.21
CA LYS A 84 -1.59 8.16 11.86
C LYS A 84 -0.46 8.45 10.86
N GLY A 85 -0.77 8.38 9.56
CA GLY A 85 0.19 8.67 8.49
C GLY A 85 1.18 7.54 8.23
N VAL A 86 0.90 6.32 8.70
CA VAL A 86 1.70 5.14 8.38
C VAL A 86 1.19 4.56 7.06
N ALA A 87 2.08 4.32 6.11
CA ALA A 87 1.83 3.57 4.89
C ALA A 87 2.65 2.27 4.90
N ILE A 88 2.04 1.15 4.50
CA ILE A 88 2.72 -0.16 4.41
C ILE A 88 2.47 -0.74 3.03
N GLY A 89 3.52 -1.31 2.42
CA GLY A 89 3.40 -2.09 1.20
C GLY A 89 4.25 -3.35 1.21
N LEU A 90 3.65 -4.44 0.74
CA LEU A 90 4.33 -5.70 0.50
C LEU A 90 5.16 -5.61 -0.79
N CYS A 91 6.46 -5.88 -0.71
CA CYS A 91 7.31 -5.97 -1.90
C CYS A 91 7.43 -7.42 -2.36
N PHE A 92 7.72 -8.31 -1.42
CA PHE A 92 7.97 -9.72 -1.70
C PHE A 92 7.36 -10.59 -0.60
N ALA A 93 6.87 -11.76 -0.99
CA ALA A 93 6.64 -12.87 -0.08
C ALA A 93 6.93 -14.20 -0.81
N GLU A 94 7.30 -15.23 -0.06
CA GLU A 94 7.27 -16.60 -0.57
C GLU A 94 5.85 -17.16 -0.36
N ASN A 95 5.19 -17.54 -1.45
CA ASN A 95 3.91 -18.25 -1.41
C ASN A 95 4.12 -19.63 -0.78
N GLU A 96 3.53 -19.88 0.39
CA GLU A 96 2.40 -20.81 0.61
C GLU A 96 1.84 -20.54 2.01
N ALA A 97 0.54 -20.27 2.12
CA ALA A 97 -0.12 -20.29 3.42
C ALA A 97 -0.07 -21.72 3.95
N SER A 98 0.75 -21.99 4.96
CA SER A 98 0.55 -23.19 5.76
C SER A 98 -0.76 -23.05 6.52
N ASP A 99 -1.53 -24.13 6.61
CA ASP A 99 -2.80 -24.14 7.33
C ASP A 99 -2.58 -23.62 8.77
N GLY A 100 -3.40 -22.66 9.20
CA GLY A 100 -3.31 -22.04 10.53
C GLY A 100 -2.21 -20.98 10.73
N ALA A 101 -1.57 -20.44 9.68
CA ALA A 101 -0.57 -19.37 9.80
C ALA A 101 -1.02 -18.01 9.22
N LEU A 102 -0.40 -16.93 9.70
CA LEU A 102 -0.52 -15.59 9.10
C LEU A 102 0.25 -15.53 7.78
N VAL A 103 -0.37 -14.96 6.74
CA VAL A 103 0.33 -14.66 5.49
C VAL A 103 0.86 -13.22 5.49
N ALA A 104 1.77 -12.91 4.56
CA ALA A 104 2.38 -11.58 4.46
C ALA A 104 1.35 -10.45 4.31
N MET A 105 0.28 -10.69 3.54
CA MET A 105 -0.80 -9.71 3.37
C MET A 105 -1.61 -9.48 4.65
N ASP A 106 -1.78 -10.49 5.51
CA ASP A 106 -2.41 -10.29 6.82
C ASP A 106 -1.57 -9.35 7.68
N LEU A 107 -0.24 -9.51 7.64
CA LEU A 107 0.70 -8.68 8.39
C LEU A 107 0.67 -7.21 7.94
N VAL A 108 0.47 -6.93 6.65
CA VAL A 108 0.26 -5.55 6.16
C VAL A 108 -0.96 -4.94 6.82
N ARG A 109 -2.13 -5.61 6.77
CA ARG A 109 -3.36 -5.09 7.36
C ARG A 109 -3.19 -4.90 8.87
N LEU A 110 -2.71 -5.93 9.57
CA LEU A 110 -2.59 -5.90 11.03
C LEU A 110 -1.55 -4.86 11.50
N GLY A 111 -0.47 -4.64 10.74
CA GLY A 111 0.50 -3.58 11.01
C GLY A 111 -0.12 -2.18 10.90
N LEU A 112 -0.95 -1.95 9.87
CA LEU A 112 -1.71 -0.71 9.70
C LEU A 112 -2.74 -0.51 10.82
N GLU A 113 -3.43 -1.56 11.23
CA GLU A 113 -4.43 -1.50 12.30
C GLU A 113 -3.80 -1.19 13.67
N ARG A 114 -2.59 -1.67 13.95
CA ARG A 114 -2.00 -1.64 15.30
C ARG A 114 -0.93 -0.57 15.52
N GLY A 115 -0.26 -0.08 14.48
CA GLY A 115 0.84 0.88 14.62
C GLY A 115 0.41 2.33 14.43
N ALA A 116 0.71 3.22 15.38
CA ALA A 116 0.58 4.67 15.19
C ALA A 116 1.84 5.31 14.59
N THR A 117 2.94 4.58 14.55
CA THR A 117 4.16 5.00 13.87
C THR A 117 4.72 3.88 13.00
N ALA A 118 5.63 4.19 12.06
CA ALA A 118 6.34 3.15 11.32
C ALA A 118 7.07 2.16 12.26
N CYS A 119 7.57 2.67 13.38
CA CYS A 119 8.25 1.89 14.40
C CYS A 119 7.30 0.90 15.10
N GLU A 120 6.16 1.41 15.56
CA GLU A 120 5.11 0.59 16.19
C GLU A 120 4.51 -0.42 15.23
N ALA A 121 4.35 -0.07 13.94
CA ALA A 121 3.86 -1.00 12.93
C ALA A 121 4.83 -2.17 12.72
N VAL A 122 6.14 -1.90 12.63
CA VAL A 122 7.18 -2.94 12.56
C VAL A 122 7.18 -3.82 13.81
N GLU A 123 7.05 -3.23 15.00
CA GLU A 123 6.96 -3.98 16.26
C GLU A 123 5.70 -4.85 16.33
N ALA A 124 4.56 -4.33 15.89
CA ALA A 124 3.30 -5.08 15.84
C ALA A 124 3.41 -6.28 14.88
N ILE A 125 3.99 -6.08 13.69
CA ILE A 125 4.26 -7.16 12.73
C ILE A 125 5.18 -8.21 13.36
N GLY A 126 6.28 -7.78 14.00
CA GLY A 126 7.21 -8.67 14.68
C GLY A 126 6.54 -9.51 15.77
N ALA A 127 5.75 -8.89 16.64
CA ALA A 127 5.03 -9.57 17.72
C ALA A 127 3.98 -10.57 17.20
N LEU A 128 3.29 -10.23 16.11
CA LEU A 128 2.34 -11.12 15.43
C LEU A 128 3.05 -12.34 14.86
N VAL A 129 4.17 -12.11 14.17
CA VAL A 129 5.01 -13.18 13.62
C VAL A 129 5.51 -14.09 14.75
N GLU A 130 6.09 -13.54 15.82
CA GLU A 130 6.60 -14.33 16.95
C GLU A 130 5.51 -15.18 17.60
N LYS A 131 4.31 -14.60 17.79
CA LYS A 131 3.20 -15.28 18.47
C LYS A 131 2.56 -16.36 17.61
N TYR A 132 2.31 -16.08 16.33
CA TYR A 132 1.50 -16.96 15.48
C TYR A 132 2.34 -17.87 14.56
N ALA A 133 3.65 -17.63 14.39
CA ALA A 133 4.52 -18.56 13.66
C ALA A 133 4.75 -19.89 14.42
N ALA A 134 4.77 -19.87 15.76
CA ALA A 134 4.94 -21.09 16.55
C ALA A 134 3.66 -21.97 16.62
N ALA A 135 2.50 -21.41 16.28
CA ALA A 135 1.20 -22.07 16.36
C ALA A 135 0.80 -22.78 15.04
N ALA A 136 1.56 -22.58 13.96
CA ALA A 136 1.30 -23.21 12.67
C ALA A 136 1.55 -24.73 12.74
N GLU A 137 0.59 -25.53 12.27
CA GLU A 137 0.76 -26.98 12.21
C GLU A 137 1.92 -27.35 11.26
N GLY A 138 2.75 -28.32 11.65
CA GLY A 138 3.90 -28.78 10.84
C GLY A 138 5.21 -28.01 11.02
N GLY A 139 5.29 -27.05 11.95
CA GLY A 139 6.52 -26.29 12.22
C GLY A 139 6.87 -25.29 11.12
N SER A 140 5.85 -24.85 10.36
CA SER A 140 6.00 -23.87 9.30
C SER A 140 6.54 -22.56 9.86
N ALA A 141 7.64 -22.07 9.29
CA ALA A 141 8.26 -20.82 9.70
C ALA A 141 7.37 -19.63 9.33
N ALA A 142 7.58 -18.50 10.02
CA ALA A 142 7.02 -17.21 9.66
C ALA A 142 7.13 -16.92 8.14
N PRO A 143 6.15 -16.25 7.51
CA PRO A 143 6.21 -15.96 6.09
C PRO A 143 7.47 -15.15 5.76
N ARG A 144 8.31 -15.68 4.86
CA ARG A 144 9.44 -14.94 4.32
C ARG A 144 8.92 -13.83 3.43
N SER A 145 9.00 -12.61 3.92
CA SER A 145 8.40 -11.45 3.27
C SER A 145 9.23 -10.19 3.52
N SER A 146 9.08 -9.21 2.63
CA SER A 146 9.65 -7.89 2.79
C SER A 146 8.57 -6.83 2.61
N PHE A 147 8.60 -5.85 3.52
CA PHE A 147 7.66 -4.74 3.56
C PHE A 147 8.43 -3.43 3.50
N VAL A 148 7.84 -2.43 2.86
CA VAL A 148 8.19 -1.03 3.08
C VAL A 148 7.16 -0.46 4.04
N VAL A 149 7.61 -0.09 5.23
CA VAL A 149 6.81 0.67 6.22
C VAL A 149 7.32 2.10 6.20
N CYS A 150 6.48 3.02 5.75
CA CYS A 150 6.80 4.43 5.59
C CYS A 150 5.94 5.27 6.54
N LEU A 151 6.59 6.23 7.19
CA LEU A 151 6.00 7.36 7.88
C LEU A 151 6.88 8.57 7.55
N ASN A 152 6.38 9.79 7.72
CA ASN A 152 7.24 10.96 7.69
C ASN A 152 8.21 10.93 8.89
N VAL A 153 9.37 10.29 8.72
CA VAL A 153 10.40 10.15 9.77
C VAL A 153 11.67 10.88 9.32
N THR A 154 12.22 11.68 10.23
CA THR A 154 13.43 12.49 10.02
C THR A 154 14.73 11.76 10.37
N THR A 155 14.64 10.58 10.98
CA THR A 155 15.77 9.75 11.43
C THR A 155 15.72 8.36 10.82
N LYS A 156 16.87 7.86 10.36
CA LYS A 156 17.03 6.48 9.87
C LYS A 156 16.70 5.49 11.01
N ILE A 157 15.79 4.56 10.78
CA ILE A 157 15.45 3.49 11.74
C ILE A 157 15.86 2.14 11.14
N ASP A 158 16.89 1.52 11.71
CA ASP A 158 17.31 0.15 11.41
C ASP A 158 16.85 -0.76 12.58
N LYS A 159 15.86 -1.64 12.37
CA LYS A 159 15.36 -2.60 13.37
C LYS A 159 15.41 -4.04 12.84
N CYS A 160 15.73 -4.99 13.72
CA CYS A 160 15.64 -6.44 13.48
C CYS A 160 15.36 -7.16 14.81
N SER A 161 14.94 -8.44 14.76
CA SER A 161 14.79 -9.25 15.99
C SER A 161 16.13 -9.40 16.71
N SER A 162 16.13 -9.52 18.03
CA SER A 162 17.37 -9.60 18.82
C SER A 162 18.22 -10.83 18.50
N ASP A 163 17.57 -11.92 18.06
CA ASP A 163 18.18 -13.17 17.63
C ASP A 163 18.48 -13.21 16.12
N PHE A 164 18.16 -12.15 15.37
CA PHE A 164 18.19 -12.15 13.91
C PHE A 164 19.54 -12.61 13.35
N ARG A 165 20.64 -12.07 13.88
CA ARG A 165 22.02 -12.42 13.46
C ARG A 165 22.37 -13.88 13.72
N GLU A 166 21.98 -14.43 14.87
CA GLU A 166 22.20 -15.84 15.20
C GLU A 166 21.36 -16.74 14.29
N LYS A 167 20.12 -16.31 13.99
CA LYS A 167 19.19 -17.04 13.14
C LYS A 167 19.67 -17.10 11.69
N VAL A 168 20.09 -15.96 11.11
CA VAL A 168 20.63 -15.96 9.73
C VAL A 168 21.94 -16.75 9.61
N GLN A 169 22.77 -16.79 10.66
CA GLN A 169 23.95 -17.64 10.70
C GLN A 169 23.58 -19.13 10.76
N SER A 170 22.62 -19.50 11.62
CA SER A 170 22.15 -20.89 11.74
C SER A 170 21.49 -21.41 10.46
N LEU A 171 20.86 -20.52 9.68
CA LEU A 171 20.26 -20.83 8.39
C LEU A 171 21.29 -20.89 7.25
N GLY A 172 22.56 -20.58 7.51
CA GLY A 172 23.64 -20.58 6.52
C GLY A 172 23.54 -19.47 5.48
N VAL A 173 22.70 -18.44 5.71
CA VAL A 173 22.50 -17.33 4.76
C VAL A 173 23.40 -16.12 5.04
N TRP A 174 24.13 -16.14 6.16
CA TRP A 174 25.23 -15.22 6.46
C TRP A 174 26.33 -16.01 7.18
N ASP A 175 27.58 -15.81 6.80
CA ASP A 175 28.73 -16.53 7.36
C ASP A 175 29.15 -16.04 8.75
N GLY A 176 28.47 -15.00 9.26
CA GLY A 176 28.75 -14.38 10.54
C GLY A 176 29.92 -13.40 10.53
N SER A 177 30.48 -13.11 9.36
CA SER A 177 31.57 -12.18 9.17
C SER A 177 31.15 -11.00 8.29
N GLY A 178 31.73 -9.82 8.56
CA GLY A 178 31.45 -8.60 7.78
C GLY A 178 30.09 -7.95 8.06
N GLU A 179 29.68 -7.08 7.14
CA GLU A 179 28.38 -6.39 7.20
C GLU A 179 27.27 -7.32 6.68
N LEU A 180 26.20 -7.48 7.47
CA LEU A 180 25.04 -8.28 7.10
C LEU A 180 24.27 -7.56 5.99
N ASN A 181 24.38 -8.07 4.77
CA ASN A 181 23.68 -7.54 3.60
C ASN A 181 22.38 -8.33 3.38
N PHE A 182 21.24 -7.73 3.73
CA PHE A 182 19.91 -8.35 3.59
C PHE A 182 19.62 -8.84 2.17
N ALA A 183 19.99 -8.07 1.14
CA ALA A 183 19.77 -8.47 -0.25
C ALA A 183 20.51 -9.77 -0.56
N SER A 184 21.77 -9.90 -0.14
CA SER A 184 22.54 -11.13 -0.31
C SER A 184 22.03 -12.31 0.54
N CYS A 185 21.56 -12.05 1.77
CA CYS A 185 21.05 -13.09 2.67
C CYS A 185 19.71 -13.68 2.21
N PHE A 186 18.90 -12.91 1.48
CA PHE A 186 17.56 -13.31 1.04
C PHE A 186 17.42 -13.37 -0.49
N GLY A 187 18.53 -13.47 -1.22
CA GLY A 187 18.53 -13.80 -2.65
C GLY A 187 18.16 -12.66 -3.61
N SER A 188 18.18 -11.40 -3.16
CA SER A 188 18.04 -10.24 -4.04
C SER A 188 19.40 -9.85 -4.62
N SER A 189 19.56 -9.94 -5.94
CA SER A 189 20.76 -9.47 -6.64
C SER A 189 20.90 -7.96 -6.46
N SER A 190 22.11 -7.50 -6.13
CA SER A 190 22.46 -6.12 -5.76
C SER A 190 22.40 -5.08 -6.91
N THR A 191 21.51 -5.24 -7.87
CA THR A 191 21.40 -4.37 -9.05
C THR A 191 19.94 -4.17 -9.43
N ALA A 192 19.26 -3.27 -8.73
CA ALA A 192 18.18 -2.50 -9.33
C ALA A 192 18.58 -1.04 -9.18
N GLU A 193 19.40 -0.54 -10.11
CA GLU A 193 19.51 0.91 -10.30
C GLU A 193 18.16 1.36 -10.87
N ALA A 194 17.28 1.85 -9.99
CA ALA A 194 16.04 2.49 -10.39
C ALA A 194 16.40 3.78 -11.13
N THR A 195 16.27 3.76 -12.45
CA THR A 195 16.49 4.94 -13.29
C THR A 195 15.15 5.64 -13.44
N PHE A 196 15.07 6.95 -13.19
CA PHE A 196 13.83 7.69 -13.46
C PHE A 196 13.49 7.57 -14.95
N PRO A 197 12.32 7.00 -15.29
CA PRO A 197 12.02 6.68 -16.68
C PRO A 197 11.73 7.94 -17.51
N ILE A 198 11.17 9.00 -16.90
CA ILE A 198 10.89 10.31 -17.54
C ILE A 198 10.97 11.42 -16.48
N ASN A 199 11.48 12.61 -16.85
CA ASN A 199 11.53 13.82 -16.01
C ASN A 199 12.19 13.61 -14.64
N THR A 200 13.44 13.15 -14.62
CA THR A 200 14.27 13.21 -13.41
C THR A 200 14.10 14.61 -12.80
N PRO A 201 13.58 14.73 -11.56
CA PRO A 201 13.48 16.03 -10.91
C PRO A 201 14.86 16.67 -10.98
N SER A 202 14.93 17.96 -11.33
CA SER A 202 16.21 18.64 -11.28
C SER A 202 16.73 18.52 -9.84
N ALA A 203 18.06 18.49 -9.66
CA ALA A 203 18.65 18.45 -8.32
C ALA A 203 18.21 19.64 -7.42
N GLU A 204 17.55 20.64 -7.99
CA GLU A 204 17.07 21.86 -7.32
C GLU A 204 15.56 21.84 -7.03
N ALA A 205 14.77 20.94 -7.64
CA ALA A 205 13.31 20.89 -7.49
C ALA A 205 12.87 19.69 -6.62
N ALA A 206 11.94 19.93 -5.70
CA ALA A 206 11.38 18.86 -4.88
C ALA A 206 10.58 17.86 -5.73
N PHE A 207 10.70 16.58 -5.39
CA PHE A 207 9.89 15.49 -5.91
C PHE A 207 8.44 15.65 -5.46
N THR A 208 7.49 15.62 -6.39
CA THR A 208 6.07 15.88 -6.13
C THR A 208 5.25 14.61 -6.21
N LEU A 209 4.00 14.66 -5.72
CA LEU A 209 3.01 13.61 -5.91
C LEU A 209 2.86 13.19 -7.39
N THR A 210 2.82 14.16 -8.30
CA THR A 210 2.65 13.88 -9.74
C THR A 210 3.89 13.24 -10.37
N HIS A 211 5.10 13.53 -9.86
CA HIS A 211 6.29 12.76 -10.23
C HIS A 211 6.16 11.28 -9.82
N MET A 212 5.55 10.97 -8.67
CA MET A 212 5.29 9.57 -8.28
C MET A 212 4.30 8.90 -9.24
N PHE A 213 3.23 9.58 -9.63
CA PHE A 213 2.27 9.04 -10.59
C PHE A 213 2.94 8.71 -11.93
N GLN A 214 3.78 9.63 -12.41
CA GLN A 214 4.54 9.43 -13.65
C GLN A 214 5.52 8.26 -13.53
N LEU A 215 6.23 8.14 -12.40
CA LEU A 215 7.14 7.04 -12.11
C LEU A 215 6.42 5.68 -12.19
N LEU A 216 5.28 5.54 -11.49
CA LEU A 216 4.51 4.30 -11.46
C LEU A 216 3.88 3.94 -12.81
N ARG A 217 3.52 4.94 -13.62
CA ARG A 217 3.03 4.73 -14.99
C ARG A 217 4.13 4.32 -15.96
N ALA A 218 5.35 4.73 -15.71
CA ALA A 218 6.43 4.58 -16.66
C ALA A 218 7.19 3.24 -16.54
N ASP A 219 6.75 2.34 -15.67
CA ASP A 219 7.19 0.94 -15.65
C ASP A 219 6.71 0.21 -16.93
N ASP A 220 7.53 0.25 -17.98
CA ASP A 220 7.27 -0.37 -19.29
C ASP A 220 7.23 -1.90 -19.26
N LEU A 221 7.81 -2.53 -18.24
CA LEU A 221 8.02 -3.98 -18.23
C LEU A 221 6.85 -4.73 -17.60
N HIS A 222 6.15 -4.12 -16.64
CA HIS A 222 5.17 -4.86 -15.82
C HIS A 222 3.76 -4.25 -15.81
N GLN A 223 3.46 -3.20 -16.60
CA GLN A 223 2.09 -2.62 -16.63
C GLN A 223 0.99 -3.64 -16.86
N ASP A 224 1.22 -4.65 -17.72
CA ASP A 224 0.24 -5.69 -18.02
C ASP A 224 -0.04 -6.62 -16.83
N THR A 225 0.86 -6.62 -15.84
CA THR A 225 0.69 -7.34 -14.57
C THR A 225 0.30 -6.43 -13.40
N VAL A 226 0.21 -5.11 -13.62
CA VAL A 226 -0.23 -4.20 -12.55
C VAL A 226 -1.73 -4.39 -12.32
N VAL A 227 -2.10 -4.84 -11.13
CA VAL A 227 -3.50 -4.98 -10.72
C VAL A 227 -4.04 -3.79 -9.93
N SER A 228 -3.14 -3.00 -9.33
CA SER A 228 -3.47 -1.74 -8.64
C SER A 228 -2.21 -0.92 -8.35
N SER A 229 -2.40 0.38 -8.11
CA SER A 229 -1.36 1.27 -7.60
C SER A 229 -1.84 2.06 -6.40
N HIS A 230 -0.92 2.34 -5.48
CA HIS A 230 -1.15 3.11 -4.25
C HIS A 230 -0.04 4.14 -4.07
N VAL A 231 -0.40 5.40 -3.81
CA VAL A 231 0.53 6.49 -3.49
C VAL A 231 0.06 7.22 -2.24
N SER A 232 0.97 7.55 -1.34
CA SER A 232 0.66 8.35 -0.14
C SER A 232 1.55 9.59 -0.10
N SER A 233 0.93 10.77 0.04
CA SER A 233 1.61 12.01 0.40
C SER A 233 1.46 12.20 1.90
N LEU A 234 2.56 12.03 2.64
CA LEU A 234 2.60 12.01 4.09
C LEU A 234 3.10 13.37 4.61
N SER A 235 2.21 14.12 5.24
CA SER A 235 2.49 15.46 5.76
C SER A 235 3.07 15.40 7.19
N PRO A 236 4.09 16.23 7.54
CA PRO A 236 4.65 16.25 8.90
C PRO A 236 3.73 16.91 9.92
N SER A 237 2.94 17.89 9.48
CA SER A 237 2.20 18.81 10.36
C SER A 237 0.81 19.16 9.85
N GLY A 238 0.38 18.54 8.74
CA GLY A 238 -0.93 18.73 8.16
C GLY A 238 -1.55 17.40 7.78
N VAL A 239 -2.53 17.46 6.89
CA VAL A 239 -3.31 16.30 6.48
C VAL A 239 -2.55 15.47 5.43
N SER A 240 -2.45 14.17 5.68
CA SER A 240 -1.92 13.22 4.68
C SER A 240 -3.02 12.81 3.70
N CYS A 241 -2.64 12.55 2.45
CA CYS A 241 -3.56 12.14 1.40
C CYS A 241 -3.07 10.89 0.68
N HIS A 242 -3.97 9.94 0.48
CA HIS A 242 -3.69 8.59 -0.03
C HIS A 242 -4.45 8.39 -1.34
N TRP A 243 -3.78 7.87 -2.36
CA TRP A 243 -4.28 7.81 -3.72
C TRP A 243 -4.24 6.38 -4.20
N PHE A 244 -5.36 5.87 -4.69
CA PHE A 244 -5.48 4.49 -5.16
C PHE A 244 -6.04 4.46 -6.58
N THR A 245 -5.55 3.57 -7.43
CA THR A 245 -6.19 3.34 -8.73
C THR A 245 -7.43 2.46 -8.60
N ALA A 246 -7.41 1.46 -7.71
CA ALA A 246 -8.46 0.43 -7.60
C ALA A 246 -8.78 -0.29 -8.93
N THR A 247 -7.87 -0.19 -9.91
CA THR A 247 -7.99 -0.72 -11.27
C THR A 247 -6.59 -1.12 -11.78
N PRO A 248 -6.52 -2.12 -12.67
CA PRO A 248 -5.26 -2.58 -13.27
C PRO A 248 -4.70 -1.55 -14.24
N ASN A 249 -3.43 -1.73 -14.63
CA ASN A 249 -2.70 -0.88 -15.58
C ASN A 249 -2.71 0.61 -15.16
N THR A 250 -1.63 1.06 -14.52
CA THR A 250 -1.50 2.43 -14.00
C THR A 250 -1.56 3.48 -15.10
N ARG A 251 -1.07 3.17 -16.33
CA ARG A 251 -1.14 4.09 -17.48
C ARG A 251 -2.55 4.43 -17.90
N GLU A 252 -3.45 3.48 -17.69
CA GLU A 252 -4.84 3.61 -18.11
C GLU A 252 -5.81 3.75 -16.93
N SER A 253 -5.30 4.17 -15.78
CA SER A 253 -6.04 4.33 -14.53
C SER A 253 -5.95 5.76 -13.99
N VAL A 254 -6.99 6.14 -13.23
CA VAL A 254 -7.05 7.40 -12.47
C VAL A 254 -6.73 7.12 -11.01
N PHE A 255 -5.81 7.89 -10.44
CA PHE A 255 -5.55 7.93 -9.00
C PHE A 255 -6.66 8.69 -8.28
N LYS A 256 -7.37 8.00 -7.39
CA LYS A 256 -8.49 8.55 -6.61
C LYS A 256 -8.01 8.93 -5.21
N PRO A 257 -8.19 10.19 -4.77
CA PRO A 257 -7.72 10.63 -3.47
C PRO A 257 -8.61 10.19 -2.33
N PHE A 258 -8.00 9.95 -1.18
CA PHE A 258 -8.63 9.64 0.08
C PHE A 258 -7.91 10.38 1.20
N VAL A 259 -8.69 10.92 2.13
CA VAL A 259 -8.21 11.58 3.34
C VAL A 259 -8.98 10.98 4.51
N PHE A 260 -8.29 10.71 5.61
CA PHE A 260 -8.95 10.29 6.85
C PHE A 260 -9.71 11.48 7.46
N THR A 261 -11.03 11.42 7.43
CA THR A 261 -11.94 12.33 8.13
C THR A 261 -12.84 11.54 9.09
N ALA A 262 -13.56 12.24 9.97
CA ALA A 262 -14.50 11.60 10.90
C ALA A 262 -15.63 10.82 10.19
N ASN A 263 -16.02 11.23 8.99
CA ASN A 263 -17.12 10.62 8.24
C ASN A 263 -16.70 10.17 6.83
N ALA A 264 -15.42 9.85 6.62
CA ALA A 264 -14.90 9.44 5.32
C ALA A 264 -15.70 8.27 4.73
N ARG A 265 -15.99 8.35 3.43
CA ARG A 265 -16.76 7.36 2.67
C ARG A 265 -16.03 7.01 1.38
N ILE A 266 -16.04 5.74 1.05
CA ILE A 266 -15.56 5.23 -0.24
C ILE A 266 -16.74 4.72 -1.07
N SER A 267 -16.56 4.69 -2.39
CA SER A 267 -17.60 4.19 -3.29
C SER A 267 -17.73 2.67 -3.16
N PRO A 268 -18.95 2.09 -3.10
CA PRO A 268 -19.11 0.64 -3.14
C PRO A 268 -18.63 0.01 -4.46
N LEU A 269 -18.35 0.83 -5.48
CA LEU A 269 -17.83 0.37 -6.76
C LEU A 269 -16.39 -0.17 -6.67
N THR A 270 -15.64 0.16 -5.60
CA THR A 270 -14.28 -0.36 -5.34
C THR A 270 -14.26 -1.64 -4.51
N THR A 271 -15.44 -2.14 -4.11
CA THR A 271 -15.60 -3.33 -3.25
C THR A 271 -16.33 -4.44 -3.98
N LEU A 272 -15.98 -5.68 -3.69
CA LEU A 272 -16.58 -6.86 -4.28
C LEU A 272 -17.84 -7.24 -3.51
N ASP A 273 -18.97 -7.26 -4.22
CA ASP A 273 -20.17 -7.94 -3.74
C ASP A 273 -20.18 -9.37 -4.31
N ALA A 274 -19.57 -10.29 -3.57
CA ALA A 274 -19.43 -11.70 -3.96
C ALA A 274 -20.78 -12.40 -4.18
N SER A 275 -21.90 -11.83 -3.70
CA SER A 275 -23.24 -12.35 -3.99
C SER A 275 -23.74 -12.01 -5.40
N LYS A 276 -23.11 -11.05 -6.09
CA LYS A 276 -23.53 -10.51 -7.39
C LYS A 276 -22.54 -10.72 -8.51
N SER A 277 -21.23 -10.71 -8.23
CA SER A 277 -20.17 -10.84 -9.23
C SER A 277 -18.89 -11.37 -8.60
N ASP A 278 -17.98 -11.82 -9.45
CA ASP A 278 -16.57 -12.12 -9.17
C ASP A 278 -15.63 -10.92 -9.34
N GLN A 279 -16.17 -9.75 -9.73
CA GLN A 279 -15.42 -8.52 -9.98
C GLN A 279 -16.10 -7.31 -9.34
N THR A 280 -15.31 -6.30 -8.97
CA THR A 280 -15.86 -5.00 -8.59
C THR A 280 -16.50 -4.32 -9.79
N LEU A 281 -17.49 -3.46 -9.56
CA LEU A 281 -18.13 -2.73 -10.66
C LEU A 281 -17.16 -1.76 -11.34
N LEU A 282 -16.26 -1.15 -10.57
CA LEU A 282 -15.21 -0.29 -11.12
C LEU A 282 -14.29 -1.09 -12.05
N PHE A 283 -13.80 -2.26 -11.61
CA PHE A 283 -12.96 -3.13 -12.44
C PHE A 283 -13.67 -3.50 -13.76
N LYS A 284 -14.94 -3.88 -13.67
CA LYS A 284 -15.75 -4.24 -14.84
C LYS A 284 -15.88 -3.09 -15.84
N TYR A 285 -16.21 -1.88 -15.37
CA TYR A 285 -16.36 -0.72 -16.26
C TYR A 285 -15.04 -0.25 -16.83
N HIS A 286 -13.98 -0.27 -16.00
CA HIS A 286 -12.63 -0.02 -16.44
C HIS A 286 -12.31 -0.98 -17.58
N HIS A 287 -12.38 -2.29 -17.39
CA HIS A 287 -12.04 -3.27 -18.42
C HIS A 287 -12.86 -3.13 -19.73
N GLY A 288 -14.12 -2.67 -19.64
CA GLY A 288 -14.99 -2.44 -20.80
C GLY A 288 -14.82 -1.10 -21.52
N ARG A 289 -13.95 -0.20 -21.03
CA ARG A 289 -13.82 1.17 -21.56
C ARG A 289 -13.15 1.20 -22.95
N ASN A 290 -13.45 2.24 -23.73
CA ASN A 290 -12.66 2.59 -24.92
C ASN A 290 -11.59 3.64 -24.55
N TRP A 291 -10.40 3.18 -24.14
CA TRP A 291 -9.34 4.07 -23.68
C TRP A 291 -8.96 5.15 -24.68
N ALA A 292 -8.93 4.83 -25.99
CA ALA A 292 -8.62 5.81 -27.03
C ALA A 292 -9.62 6.98 -27.08
N ALA A 293 -10.86 6.76 -26.65
CA ALA A 293 -11.89 7.80 -26.59
C ALA A 293 -11.89 8.57 -25.26
N VAL A 294 -11.59 7.89 -24.14
CA VAL A 294 -11.80 8.46 -22.79
C VAL A 294 -10.50 8.86 -22.08
N GLY A 295 -9.34 8.38 -22.53
CA GLY A 295 -8.07 8.54 -21.81
C GLY A 295 -7.69 9.99 -21.53
N ASN A 296 -7.83 10.89 -22.52
CA ASN A 296 -7.55 12.32 -22.33
C ASN A 296 -8.52 12.99 -21.34
N LEU A 297 -9.78 12.56 -21.32
CA LEU A 297 -10.79 13.08 -20.38
C LEU A 297 -10.46 12.63 -18.96
N LEU A 298 -10.06 11.37 -18.80
CA LEU A 298 -9.67 10.80 -17.50
C LEU A 298 -8.36 11.40 -16.97
N ALA A 299 -7.39 11.67 -17.84
CA ALA A 299 -6.18 12.42 -17.47
C ALA A 299 -6.52 13.84 -17.00
N SER A 300 -7.44 14.52 -17.69
CA SER A 300 -7.89 15.87 -17.29
C SER A 300 -8.67 15.86 -15.97
N LEU A 301 -9.49 14.81 -15.73
CA LEU A 301 -10.17 14.58 -14.47
C LEU A 301 -9.16 14.42 -13.32
N GLU A 302 -8.13 13.58 -13.51
CA GLU A 302 -7.07 13.39 -12.52
C GLU A 302 -6.31 14.68 -12.22
N GLU A 303 -5.89 15.41 -13.26
CA GLU A 303 -5.14 16.67 -13.10
C GLU A 303 -5.94 17.71 -12.31
N THR A 304 -7.23 17.85 -12.62
CA THR A 304 -8.15 18.75 -11.90
C THR A 304 -8.30 18.32 -10.45
N CYS A 305 -8.52 17.02 -10.21
CA CYS A 305 -8.66 16.45 -8.87
C CYS A 305 -7.39 16.67 -8.03
N VAL A 306 -6.21 16.47 -8.61
CA VAL A 306 -4.92 16.73 -7.94
C VAL A 306 -4.77 18.20 -7.59
N ALA A 307 -5.11 19.12 -8.49
CA ALA A 307 -5.01 20.56 -8.23
C ALA A 307 -5.95 21.00 -7.09
N GLU A 308 -7.22 20.60 -7.16
CA GLU A 308 -8.23 20.93 -6.14
C GLU A 308 -7.85 20.38 -4.76
N VAL A 309 -7.42 19.12 -4.69
CA VAL A 309 -6.97 18.53 -3.42
C VAL A 309 -5.73 19.24 -2.89
N LYS A 310 -4.76 19.59 -3.74
CA LYS A 310 -3.58 20.35 -3.31
C LYS A 310 -3.96 21.72 -2.72
N ASP A 311 -4.87 22.44 -3.36
CA ASP A 311 -5.33 23.74 -2.89
C ASP A 311 -6.05 23.63 -1.54
N VAL A 312 -6.95 22.65 -1.39
CA VAL A 312 -7.66 22.41 -0.12
C VAL A 312 -6.66 22.06 0.99
N LEU A 313 -5.77 21.09 0.75
CA LEU A 313 -4.80 20.64 1.76
C LEU A 313 -3.78 21.72 2.16
N ALA A 314 -3.52 22.71 1.30
CA ALA A 314 -2.67 23.84 1.63
C ALA A 314 -3.33 24.87 2.57
N THR A 315 -4.67 24.83 2.70
CA THR A 315 -5.44 25.81 3.48
C THR A 315 -5.92 25.29 4.83
N ILE A 316 -5.91 23.97 5.04
CA ILE A 316 -6.40 23.32 6.27
C ILE A 316 -5.24 22.81 7.13
N SER A 317 -5.39 22.91 8.45
CA SER A 317 -4.45 22.34 9.43
C SER A 317 -4.81 20.92 9.85
N ASP A 318 -6.07 20.55 9.72
CA ASP A 318 -6.64 19.26 10.05
C ASP A 318 -7.68 18.87 8.99
N ALA A 319 -8.18 17.64 9.08
CA ALA A 319 -9.18 17.11 8.16
C ALA A 319 -10.61 17.36 8.66
N GLU A 320 -10.84 18.39 9.49
CA GLU A 320 -12.17 18.74 9.99
C GLU A 320 -12.96 19.48 8.91
N GLY A 321 -13.66 18.73 8.06
CA GLY A 321 -14.48 19.31 7.00
C GLY A 321 -15.23 18.27 6.20
N HIS A 322 -16.51 18.54 5.94
CA HIS A 322 -17.39 17.65 5.17
C HIS A 322 -17.02 17.56 3.69
N GLU A 323 -16.27 18.54 3.17
CA GLU A 323 -15.83 18.60 1.76
C GLU A 323 -14.88 17.45 1.39
N LEU A 324 -14.17 16.87 2.37
CA LEU A 324 -13.23 15.76 2.15
C LEU A 324 -13.86 14.38 2.43
N ASP A 325 -15.05 14.32 3.03
CA ASP A 325 -15.69 13.07 3.45
C ASP A 325 -15.98 12.13 2.26
N ASP A 326 -16.42 12.68 1.13
CA ASP A 326 -16.80 11.92 -0.07
C ASP A 326 -15.73 11.92 -1.16
N LEU A 327 -14.52 12.44 -0.88
CA LEU A 327 -13.51 12.73 -1.88
C LEU A 327 -13.21 11.53 -2.82
N MET A 328 -12.93 10.35 -2.23
CA MET A 328 -12.67 9.15 -3.02
C MET A 328 -13.93 8.66 -3.73
N LYS A 329 -15.07 8.70 -3.04
CA LYS A 329 -16.35 8.24 -3.56
C LYS A 329 -16.74 9.02 -4.82
N ASP A 330 -16.68 10.34 -4.75
CA ASP A 330 -17.10 11.22 -5.83
C ASP A 330 -16.13 11.12 -7.03
N CYS A 331 -14.83 10.95 -6.78
CA CYS A 331 -13.85 10.70 -7.83
C CYS A 331 -14.14 9.38 -8.59
N VAL A 332 -14.39 8.28 -7.86
CA VAL A 332 -14.76 6.97 -8.45
C VAL A 332 -16.06 7.08 -9.25
N GLU A 333 -17.07 7.74 -8.71
CA GLU A 333 -18.37 7.88 -9.38
C GLU A 333 -18.31 8.82 -10.59
N ALA A 334 -17.42 9.81 -10.60
CA ALA A 334 -17.15 10.66 -11.74
C ALA A 334 -16.44 9.87 -12.87
N GLU A 335 -15.39 9.11 -12.53
CA GLU A 335 -14.66 8.27 -13.49
C GLU A 335 -15.59 7.30 -14.22
N VAL A 336 -16.45 6.60 -13.48
CA VAL A 336 -17.37 5.60 -14.07
C VAL A 336 -18.37 6.22 -15.05
N LYS A 337 -18.69 7.52 -14.94
CA LYS A 337 -19.54 8.21 -15.92
C LYS A 337 -18.87 8.33 -17.28
N PHE A 338 -17.53 8.37 -17.35
CA PHE A 338 -16.80 8.40 -18.62
C PHE A 338 -16.70 7.02 -19.28
N TYR A 339 -16.83 5.93 -18.52
CA TYR A 339 -16.81 4.57 -19.06
C TYR A 339 -18.11 4.15 -19.75
N ARG A 340 -19.21 4.90 -19.56
CA ARG A 340 -20.55 4.57 -20.05
C ARG A 340 -20.92 5.29 -21.33
#